data_AF-A0A257TNB9-F1
#
_entry.id   AF-A0A257TNB9-F1
#
_cell.length_a   1.000
_cell.length_b   1.000
_cell.length_c   1.000
_cell.angle_alpha   90.00
_cell.angle_beta   90.00
_cell.angle_gamma   90.00
#
_symmetry.space_group_name_H-M   'P 1'
#
loop_
_entity.id
_entity.type
_entity.pdbx_description
1 polymer ?
#
loop_
_entity_poly.entity_id
_entity_poly.type
_entity_poly.pdbx_seq_one_letter_code
_entity_poly.pdbx_strand_id
1 'polypeptide(L)'
;MAVTAVVLLVAFGPMSPPARAAKTPGLGDPGRLDRVEFAKIGQPLLDGPDARKQLLVDGKYSSGQVRDLTPAIIWQASPAGIVAISPAGLVTPLADGTVKITAKTEGGMRAATELTVKNFTTPRPINFPNQIVPIFTKNGCNAGGCHGKSTGQNGFRLSLLGFYPSDDYEFLVKEARGRRLFPSAPDQSLLLLKATNTVAHGGGHRLEKESYEYGQIVRWLEQGMPYGKPDDPVVERIEVFPATRAMDRDSRQQLAVLAYYTDGSTEDVTHIAQYESNDGEMAEVSPAGLVHTFDLTGDVAVMARFQSQVSVFRATLPLGIEVADGSLPPRRNFIDELVFAKLKALGIPPSPVCDDATFVRRATLDIAGRLPTADEALAFVADADQQKRDKLIDRLLDSAGYADYFANKWSVILRNQRVNQNYTRGTYAFHDWIRRGILTNKSYDQFVRDIVGASGEMGQNPPVAWYRAVQTSEQQLEDTAQLFLGLRIQCARCHHHPFERWSQHDYYSFSAFFSRVGRKNGINGLQPRDEQRIFHNRGEAVARNPRTGENLKPAGLGSGPLEIGPDHDPRQ
;
A
#
# COMPACT_ATOMS: atom_id res chain seq x y z
N MET A 1 -36.92 15.86 -63.91
CA MET A 1 -37.19 16.75 -62.76
C MET A 1 -36.18 16.41 -61.68
N ALA A 2 -35.12 17.22 -61.57
CA ALA A 2 -34.02 17.02 -60.63
C ALA A 2 -34.17 18.02 -59.49
N VAL A 3 -34.09 17.53 -58.24
CA VAL A 3 -34.18 18.35 -57.04
C VAL A 3 -32.78 18.81 -56.66
N THR A 4 -32.62 20.13 -56.58
CA THR A 4 -31.39 20.85 -56.24
C THR A 4 -31.10 20.74 -54.74
N ALA A 5 -29.92 20.24 -54.38
CA ALA A 5 -29.40 20.28 -53.02
C ALA A 5 -28.57 21.56 -52.82
N VAL A 6 -28.93 22.35 -51.80
CA VAL A 6 -28.16 23.53 -51.36
C VAL A 6 -27.17 23.05 -50.29
N VAL A 7 -25.87 23.16 -50.59
CA VAL A 7 -24.79 22.94 -49.62
C VAL A 7 -24.38 24.29 -49.04
N LEU A 8 -24.55 24.46 -47.73
CA LEU A 8 -24.09 25.65 -47.00
C LEU A 8 -22.63 25.41 -46.57
N LEU A 9 -21.69 26.11 -47.20
CA LEU A 9 -20.28 26.13 -46.81
C LEU A 9 -20.09 27.17 -45.70
N VAL A 10 -19.84 26.70 -44.47
CA VAL A 10 -19.36 27.54 -43.36
C VAL A 10 -17.83 27.59 -43.44
N ALA A 11 -17.28 28.76 -43.72
CA ALA A 11 -15.84 28.98 -43.70
C ALA A 11 -15.31 29.02 -42.26
N PHE A 12 -14.49 28.04 -41.88
CA PHE A 12 -13.70 28.09 -40.65
C PHE A 12 -12.50 29.01 -40.88
N GLY A 13 -12.45 30.13 -40.15
CA GLY A 13 -11.24 30.95 -40.05
C GLY A 13 -10.11 30.19 -39.36
N PRO A 14 -8.83 30.57 -39.56
CA PRO A 14 -7.70 29.90 -38.94
C PRO A 14 -7.82 29.96 -37.41
N MET A 15 -7.95 28.80 -36.76
CA MET A 15 -7.83 28.71 -35.31
C MET A 15 -6.40 29.08 -34.94
N SER A 16 -6.24 30.13 -34.13
CA SER A 16 -4.99 30.39 -33.42
C SER A 16 -4.56 29.12 -32.69
N PRO A 17 -3.26 28.74 -32.69
CA PRO A 17 -2.80 27.64 -31.86
C PRO A 17 -3.21 27.91 -30.41
N PRO A 18 -3.61 26.88 -29.63
CA PRO A 18 -3.95 27.08 -28.23
C PRO A 18 -2.78 27.80 -27.56
N ALA A 19 -3.10 28.88 -26.84
CA ALA A 19 -2.11 29.60 -26.05
C ALA A 19 -1.36 28.57 -25.20
N ARG A 20 -0.03 28.56 -25.32
CA ARG A 20 0.84 27.68 -24.54
C ARG A 20 0.41 27.82 -23.09
N ALA A 21 -0.14 26.75 -22.49
CA ALA A 21 -0.67 26.80 -21.14
C ALA A 21 0.37 27.47 -20.23
N ALA A 22 -0.04 28.49 -19.48
CA ALA A 22 0.84 29.18 -18.56
C ALA A 22 1.56 28.12 -17.71
N LYS A 23 2.90 28.19 -17.65
CA LYS A 23 3.70 27.21 -16.90
C LYS A 23 3.20 27.24 -15.46
N THR A 24 2.60 26.15 -15.00
CA THR A 24 2.01 26.08 -13.66
C THR A 24 3.11 26.33 -12.62
N PRO A 25 2.85 27.02 -11.50
CA PRO A 25 3.93 27.48 -10.63
C PRO A 25 4.70 26.38 -9.89
N GLY A 26 4.13 25.18 -9.70
CA GLY A 26 4.76 24.13 -8.90
C GLY A 26 4.92 24.55 -7.44
N LEU A 27 6.07 24.26 -6.84
CA LEU A 27 6.39 24.81 -5.51
C LEU A 27 6.78 26.29 -5.53
N GLY A 28 7.02 26.87 -6.71
CA GLY A 28 7.56 28.21 -6.85
C GLY A 28 9.03 28.33 -6.43
N ASP A 29 9.54 29.57 -6.48
CA ASP A 29 10.91 29.89 -6.06
C ASP A 29 11.09 29.60 -4.55
N PRO A 30 12.06 28.76 -4.15
CA PRO A 30 12.30 28.50 -2.73
C PRO A 30 12.86 29.72 -2.01
N GLY A 31 13.41 30.70 -2.71
CA GLY A 31 14.10 31.85 -2.14
C GLY A 31 15.52 31.50 -1.69
N ARG A 32 16.02 32.25 -0.69
CA ARG A 32 17.39 32.05 -0.17
C ARG A 32 17.44 30.80 0.70
N LEU A 33 18.48 29.98 0.54
CA LEU A 33 18.79 28.90 1.46
C LEU A 33 19.25 29.51 2.81
N ASP A 34 18.51 29.26 3.88
CA ASP A 34 18.79 29.82 5.20
C ASP A 34 19.66 28.90 6.06
N ARG A 35 19.45 27.59 5.97
CA ARG A 35 20.30 26.60 6.65
C ARG A 35 20.27 25.24 5.96
N VAL A 36 21.26 24.43 6.33
CA VAL A 36 21.41 23.04 5.92
C VAL A 36 21.41 22.19 7.18
N GLU A 37 20.71 21.07 7.19
CA GLU A 37 20.62 20.19 8.36
C GLU A 37 20.60 18.71 7.98
N PHE A 38 21.24 17.87 8.79
CA PHE A 38 21.14 16.43 8.67
C PHE A 38 19.77 15.96 9.14
N ALA A 39 19.14 15.05 8.38
CA ALA A 39 17.99 14.32 8.89
C ALA A 39 18.43 13.39 10.03
N LYS A 40 17.62 13.31 11.09
CA LYS A 40 17.86 12.41 12.21
C LYS A 40 17.27 11.03 11.88
N ILE A 41 18.14 10.09 11.50
CA ILE A 41 17.74 8.74 11.09
C ILE A 41 18.48 7.73 11.95
N GLY A 42 17.75 7.00 12.80
CA GLY A 42 18.31 5.99 13.70
C GLY A 42 19.45 6.54 14.59
N GLN A 43 20.26 5.63 15.11
CA GLN A 43 21.42 6.00 15.93
C GLN A 43 22.63 6.40 15.06
N PRO A 44 23.50 7.32 15.52
CA PRO A 44 24.75 7.65 14.85
C PRO A 44 25.83 6.58 15.14
N LEU A 45 25.53 5.32 14.81
CA LEU A 45 26.40 4.17 15.03
C LEU A 45 26.44 3.28 13.77
N LEU A 46 27.63 2.82 13.43
CA LEU A 46 27.88 1.69 12.53
C LEU A 46 28.53 0.56 13.34
N ASP A 47 27.88 -0.59 13.39
CA ASP A 47 28.36 -1.76 14.14
C ASP A 47 28.80 -2.88 13.19
N GLY A 48 30.11 -3.07 13.09
CA GLY A 48 30.74 -4.01 12.19
C GLY A 48 31.02 -3.45 10.79
N PRO A 49 31.79 -4.19 9.97
CA PRO A 49 32.23 -3.73 8.65
C PRO A 49 31.11 -3.75 7.58
N ASP A 50 30.05 -4.51 7.81
CA ASP A 50 28.91 -4.64 6.89
C ASP A 50 27.87 -3.53 7.09
N ALA A 51 27.90 -2.84 8.23
CA ALA A 51 26.95 -1.78 8.52
C ALA A 51 27.05 -0.65 7.47
N ARG A 52 25.90 -0.10 7.09
CA ARG A 52 25.80 1.06 6.21
C ARG A 52 24.95 2.12 6.89
N LYS A 53 25.07 3.37 6.43
CA LYS A 53 24.18 4.45 6.85
C LYS A 53 23.97 5.42 5.70
N GLN A 54 22.72 5.66 5.32
CA GLN A 54 22.37 6.70 4.37
C GLN A 54 22.23 8.03 5.11
N LEU A 55 23.08 9.00 4.75
CA LEU A 55 22.92 10.37 5.20
C LEU A 55 21.92 11.08 4.31
N LEU A 56 21.02 11.85 4.91
CA LEU A 56 20.16 12.79 4.20
C LEU A 56 20.42 14.19 4.72
N VAL A 57 20.46 15.16 3.82
CA VAL A 57 20.69 16.56 4.14
C VAL A 57 19.59 17.41 3.51
N ASP A 58 18.81 18.07 4.36
CA ASP A 58 17.75 18.98 3.96
C ASP A 58 18.30 20.42 3.90
N GLY A 59 17.94 21.16 2.85
CA GLY A 59 18.03 22.60 2.79
C GLY A 59 16.72 23.24 3.24
N LYS A 60 16.79 24.16 4.20
CA LYS A 60 15.66 24.99 4.64
C LYS A 60 15.77 26.37 4.03
N TYR A 61 14.75 26.78 3.29
CA TYR A 61 14.75 28.03 2.56
C TYR A 61 13.84 29.08 3.19
N SER A 62 14.05 30.35 2.82
CA SER A 62 13.34 31.51 3.37
C SER A 62 11.83 31.50 3.08
N SER A 63 11.38 30.76 2.07
CA SER A 63 9.95 30.52 1.81
C SER A 63 9.31 29.51 2.78
N GLY A 64 10.10 28.84 3.62
CA GLY A 64 9.67 27.69 4.41
C GLY A 64 9.77 26.35 3.66
N GLN A 65 10.09 26.37 2.35
CA GLN A 65 10.32 25.15 1.59
C GLN A 65 11.50 24.35 2.14
N VAL A 66 11.38 23.03 2.01
CA VAL A 66 12.42 22.06 2.33
C VAL A 66 12.78 21.31 1.05
N ARG A 67 14.04 21.33 0.65
CA ARG A 67 14.52 20.58 -0.51
C ARG A 67 15.63 19.63 -0.09
N ASP A 68 15.64 18.45 -0.69
CA ASP A 68 16.76 17.54 -0.52
C ASP A 68 18.01 18.12 -1.21
N LEU A 69 19.07 18.29 -0.43
CA LEU A 69 20.38 18.72 -0.91
C LEU A 69 21.37 17.57 -0.98
N THR A 70 21.03 16.36 -0.51
CA THR A 70 21.92 15.20 -0.43
C THR A 70 22.73 14.98 -1.72
N PRO A 71 22.14 15.00 -2.93
CA PRO A 71 22.89 14.78 -4.17
C PRO A 71 23.87 15.91 -4.54
N ALA A 72 23.75 17.08 -3.92
CA ALA A 72 24.56 18.28 -4.16
C ALA A 72 25.55 18.58 -3.01
N ILE A 73 25.60 17.73 -1.97
CA ILE A 73 26.52 17.91 -0.85
C ILE A 73 27.93 17.46 -1.22
N ILE A 74 28.90 18.29 -0.85
CA ILE A 74 30.32 17.93 -0.76
C ILE A 74 30.58 17.36 0.64
N TRP A 75 30.82 16.06 0.71
CA TRP A 75 31.04 15.33 1.96
C TRP A 75 32.48 15.47 2.46
N GLN A 76 32.65 15.66 3.77
CA GLN A 76 33.95 15.64 4.44
C GLN A 76 33.84 14.82 5.73
N ALA A 77 34.86 14.02 6.03
CA ALA A 77 34.94 13.20 7.23
C ALA A 77 36.27 13.47 7.95
N SER A 78 36.22 13.72 9.26
CA SER A 78 37.40 13.99 10.09
C SER A 78 37.30 13.29 11.45
N PRO A 79 38.30 12.51 11.87
CA PRO A 79 39.53 12.19 11.15
C PRO A 79 39.26 11.34 9.90
N ALA A 80 40.15 11.42 8.91
CA ALA A 80 40.09 10.59 7.71
C ALA A 80 40.40 9.11 8.05
N GLY A 81 39.91 8.17 7.24
CA GLY A 81 40.20 6.74 7.38
C GLY A 81 39.26 5.97 8.30
N ILE A 82 38.26 6.61 8.93
CA ILE A 82 37.24 5.93 9.75
C ILE A 82 36.04 5.48 8.90
N VAL A 83 35.62 6.30 7.94
CA VAL A 83 34.51 6.00 7.01
C VAL A 83 34.82 6.51 5.61
N ALA A 84 34.24 5.86 4.60
CA ALA A 84 34.05 6.39 3.25
C ALA A 84 32.61 6.88 3.08
N ILE A 85 32.41 7.93 2.29
CA ILE A 85 31.07 8.49 1.99
C ILE A 85 30.94 8.62 0.48
N SER A 86 29.92 8.00 -0.10
CA SER A 86 29.61 8.11 -1.53
C SER A 86 29.05 9.50 -1.87
N PRO A 87 29.06 9.94 -3.15
CA PRO A 87 28.38 11.18 -3.55
C PRO A 87 26.90 11.22 -3.16
N ALA A 88 26.23 10.07 -3.17
CA ALA A 88 24.84 9.93 -2.74
C ALA A 88 24.64 9.97 -1.22
N GLY A 89 25.71 10.09 -0.42
CA GLY A 89 25.61 10.16 1.05
C GLY A 89 25.60 8.79 1.76
N LEU A 90 25.89 7.70 1.06
CA LEU A 90 26.00 6.37 1.68
C LEU A 90 27.35 6.24 2.40
N VAL A 91 27.31 5.97 3.70
CA VAL A 91 28.49 5.80 4.55
C VAL A 91 28.84 4.33 4.69
N THR A 92 30.13 4.03 4.48
CA THR A 92 30.74 2.70 4.63
C THR A 92 31.86 2.79 5.66
N PRO A 93 31.91 1.90 6.67
CA PRO A 93 32.96 1.90 7.68
C PRO A 93 34.31 1.44 7.10
N LEU A 94 35.41 1.99 7.63
CA LEU A 94 36.80 1.66 7.25
C LEU A 94 37.67 1.29 8.46
N ALA A 95 37.35 1.81 9.65
CA ALA A 95 38.02 1.50 10.91
C ALA A 95 37.15 1.91 12.10
N ASP A 96 37.44 1.37 13.28
CA ASP A 96 36.79 1.80 14.54
C ASP A 96 37.19 3.23 14.89
N GLY A 97 36.24 4.01 15.41
CA GLY A 97 36.49 5.37 15.84
C GLY A 97 35.26 6.27 15.79
N THR A 98 35.38 7.48 16.31
CA THR A 98 34.37 8.53 16.16
C THR A 98 34.82 9.49 15.06
N VAL A 99 33.91 9.82 14.15
CA VAL A 99 34.16 10.69 13.01
C VAL A 99 33.11 11.80 12.95
N LYS A 100 33.58 13.02 12.73
CA LYS A 100 32.73 14.17 12.41
C LYS A 100 32.53 14.22 10.90
N ILE A 101 31.29 14.07 10.46
CA ILE A 101 30.88 14.20 9.07
C ILE A 101 30.35 15.60 8.86
N THR A 102 30.90 16.31 7.88
CA THR A 102 30.49 17.66 7.50
C THR A 102 29.90 17.64 6.09
N ALA A 103 28.66 18.11 5.97
CA ALA A 103 28.00 18.37 4.71
C ALA A 103 28.26 19.83 4.31
N LYS A 104 28.86 20.08 3.15
CA LYS A 104 29.12 21.42 2.64
C LYS A 104 28.40 21.64 1.32
N THR A 105 27.71 22.76 1.17
CA THR A 105 27.15 23.20 -0.12
C THR A 105 28.20 23.98 -0.92
N GLU A 106 28.01 24.08 -2.24
CA GLU A 106 28.87 24.92 -3.10
C GLU A 106 28.88 26.39 -2.63
N GLY A 107 27.72 26.90 -2.19
CA GLY A 107 27.57 28.24 -1.60
C GLY A 107 28.20 28.42 -0.21
N GLY A 108 28.90 27.41 0.31
CA GLY A 108 29.72 27.51 1.52
C GLY A 108 29.01 27.23 2.84
N MET A 109 27.69 27.04 2.84
CA MET A 109 26.95 26.61 4.03
C MET A 109 27.34 25.19 4.45
N ARG A 110 27.30 24.94 5.76
CA ARG A 110 27.75 23.68 6.34
C ARG A 110 26.83 23.21 7.46
N ALA A 111 26.67 21.90 7.54
CA ALA A 111 26.13 21.19 8.69
C ALA A 111 27.13 20.10 9.09
N ALA A 112 27.12 19.69 10.36
CA ALA A 112 27.93 18.56 10.80
C ALA A 112 27.14 17.63 11.72
N THR A 113 27.49 16.35 11.67
CA THR A 113 27.01 15.31 12.59
C THR A 113 28.20 14.46 13.02
N GLU A 114 28.10 13.84 14.19
CA GLU A 114 29.05 12.82 14.62
C GLU A 114 28.48 11.43 14.30
N LEU A 115 29.38 10.49 14.03
CA LEU A 115 29.10 9.09 13.77
C LEU A 115 30.19 8.25 14.43
N THR A 116 29.81 7.15 15.07
CA THR A 116 30.77 6.22 15.67
C THR A 116 30.76 4.90 14.91
N VAL A 117 31.94 4.34 14.64
CA VAL A 117 32.14 2.98 14.13
C VAL A 117 32.68 2.12 15.26
N LYS A 118 32.11 0.93 15.46
CA LYS A 118 32.57 -0.08 16.42
C LYS A 118 32.64 -1.45 15.77
N ASN A 119 33.43 -2.34 16.36
CA ASN A 119 33.56 -3.75 15.98
C ASN A 119 33.95 -3.98 14.51
N PHE A 120 34.64 -3.04 13.86
CA PHE A 120 35.02 -3.14 12.45
C PHE A 120 35.85 -4.40 12.16
N THR A 121 36.75 -4.76 13.08
CA THR A 121 37.61 -5.96 12.96
C THR A 121 36.94 -7.24 13.46
N THR A 122 35.72 -7.15 14.00
CA THR A 122 34.97 -8.28 14.55
C THR A 122 33.67 -8.47 13.77
N PRO A 123 33.74 -9.03 12.55
CA PRO A 123 32.60 -9.06 11.66
C PRO A 123 31.55 -10.08 12.15
N ARG A 124 30.29 -9.65 12.23
CA ARG A 124 29.16 -10.45 12.76
C ARG A 124 28.87 -11.67 11.87
N PRO A 125 28.62 -12.88 12.39
CA PRO A 125 28.24 -14.03 11.56
C PRO A 125 27.05 -13.70 10.66
N ILE A 126 27.05 -14.21 9.43
CA ILE A 126 25.96 -13.99 8.50
C ILE A 126 24.73 -14.78 8.97
N ASN A 127 23.58 -14.12 9.06
CA ASN A 127 22.28 -14.75 9.23
C ASN A 127 21.59 -14.79 7.86
N PHE A 128 21.18 -15.99 7.43
CA PHE A 128 20.65 -16.20 6.09
C PHE A 128 19.34 -15.43 5.84
N PRO A 129 18.31 -15.53 6.72
CA PRO A 129 17.12 -14.69 6.62
C PRO A 129 17.41 -13.19 6.56
N ASN A 130 18.33 -12.69 7.39
CA ASN A 130 18.53 -11.25 7.58
C ASN A 130 19.46 -10.61 6.55
N GLN A 131 20.53 -11.29 6.12
CA GLN A 131 21.52 -10.71 5.21
C GLN A 131 21.50 -11.31 3.80
N ILE A 132 21.06 -12.56 3.60
CA ILE A 132 21.14 -13.22 2.29
C ILE A 132 19.83 -13.16 1.52
N VAL A 133 18.71 -13.48 2.17
CA VAL A 133 17.40 -13.45 1.49
C VAL A 133 17.05 -12.07 0.91
N PRO A 134 17.30 -10.94 1.60
CA PRO A 134 17.01 -9.61 1.04
C PRO A 134 17.78 -9.31 -0.25
N ILE A 135 18.99 -9.87 -0.42
CA ILE A 135 19.77 -9.73 -1.66
C ILE A 135 19.00 -10.32 -2.85
N PHE A 136 18.35 -11.46 -2.66
CA PHE A 136 17.55 -12.08 -3.71
C PHE A 136 16.33 -11.23 -4.08
N THR A 137 15.68 -10.63 -3.09
CA THR A 137 14.55 -9.72 -3.31
C THR A 137 14.98 -8.44 -4.01
N LYS A 138 16.03 -7.81 -3.53
CA LYS A 138 16.62 -6.60 -4.09
C LYS A 138 16.93 -6.74 -5.58
N ASN A 139 17.54 -7.86 -5.95
CA ASN A 139 17.97 -8.14 -7.32
C ASN A 139 16.90 -8.86 -8.17
N GLY A 140 15.71 -9.10 -7.61
CA GLY A 140 14.58 -9.71 -8.32
C GLY A 140 14.72 -11.22 -8.58
N CYS A 141 15.70 -11.89 -7.98
CA CYS A 141 15.93 -13.33 -8.16
C CYS A 141 14.73 -14.17 -7.70
N ASN A 142 14.07 -13.75 -6.62
CA ASN A 142 12.91 -14.41 -6.03
C ASN A 142 11.57 -13.71 -6.38
N ALA A 143 11.54 -12.93 -7.47
CA ALA A 143 10.30 -12.38 -8.00
C ALA A 143 9.46 -13.47 -8.69
N GLY A 144 8.15 -13.24 -8.83
CA GLY A 144 7.23 -14.20 -9.47
C GLY A 144 7.54 -14.51 -10.93
N GLY A 145 8.26 -13.62 -11.63
CA GLY A 145 8.76 -13.84 -12.99
C GLY A 145 10.07 -14.63 -13.09
N CYS A 146 10.69 -14.98 -11.97
CA CYS A 146 11.95 -15.72 -11.89
C CYS A 146 11.81 -16.95 -10.96
N HIS A 147 12.67 -17.09 -9.96
CA HIS A 147 12.65 -18.25 -9.07
C HIS A 147 11.57 -18.17 -7.98
N GLY A 148 10.90 -17.02 -7.79
CA GLY A 148 9.82 -16.81 -6.82
C GLY A 148 8.47 -17.42 -7.21
N LYS A 149 8.35 -17.94 -8.44
CA LYS A 149 7.16 -18.67 -8.88
C LYS A 149 7.00 -19.94 -8.05
N SER A 150 5.77 -20.35 -7.74
CA SER A 150 5.49 -21.56 -6.94
C SER A 150 6.13 -22.85 -7.50
N THR A 151 6.23 -22.95 -8.82
CA THR A 151 6.90 -24.07 -9.53
C THR A 151 8.41 -23.91 -9.64
N GLY A 152 8.95 -22.74 -9.28
CA GLY A 152 10.29 -22.32 -9.63
C GLY A 152 10.50 -22.15 -11.13
N GLN A 153 11.78 -22.12 -11.50
CA GLN A 153 12.25 -22.06 -12.87
C GLN A 153 13.48 -22.97 -13.06
N ASN A 154 13.44 -23.82 -14.09
CA ASN A 154 14.51 -24.74 -14.45
C ASN A 154 15.01 -25.63 -13.28
N GLY A 155 14.07 -26.11 -12.46
CA GLY A 155 14.39 -26.97 -11.31
C GLY A 155 15.06 -26.25 -10.14
N PHE A 156 14.92 -24.93 -10.04
CA PHE A 156 15.30 -24.16 -8.86
C PHE A 156 14.20 -23.16 -8.49
N ARG A 157 13.90 -23.06 -7.20
CA ARG A 157 12.87 -22.16 -6.69
C ARG A 157 13.34 -21.48 -5.42
N LEU A 158 12.83 -20.28 -5.23
CA LEU A 158 12.88 -19.48 -4.02
C LEU A 158 11.44 -19.14 -3.63
N SER A 159 11.20 -18.88 -2.36
CA SER A 159 9.96 -18.31 -1.88
C SER A 159 9.74 -16.94 -2.51
N LEU A 160 8.49 -16.63 -2.87
CA LEU A 160 8.16 -15.34 -3.48
C LEU A 160 8.62 -14.20 -2.55
N LEU A 161 9.43 -13.29 -3.07
CA LEU A 161 9.97 -12.12 -2.34
C LEU A 161 10.71 -12.46 -1.03
N GLY A 162 11.10 -13.71 -0.82
CA GLY A 162 11.83 -14.12 0.38
C GLY A 162 10.94 -14.28 1.61
N PHE A 163 9.63 -14.43 1.43
CA PHE A 163 8.68 -14.55 2.55
C PHE A 163 8.89 -15.79 3.41
N TYR A 164 9.61 -16.79 2.91
CA TYR A 164 9.87 -18.03 3.63
C TYR A 164 11.34 -18.46 3.53
N PRO A 165 12.24 -17.81 4.31
CA PRO A 165 13.68 -18.09 4.30
C PRO A 165 14.05 -19.55 4.56
N SER A 166 13.26 -20.30 5.34
CA SER A 166 13.50 -21.72 5.59
C SER A 166 13.43 -22.55 4.30
N ASP A 167 12.46 -22.25 3.44
CA ASP A 167 12.29 -22.91 2.15
C ASP A 167 13.41 -22.52 1.20
N ASP A 168 13.74 -21.22 1.17
CA ASP A 168 14.85 -20.69 0.38
C ASP A 168 16.16 -21.40 0.69
N TYR A 169 16.46 -21.57 1.98
CA TYR A 169 17.64 -22.27 2.43
C TYR A 169 17.62 -23.74 2.02
N GLU A 170 16.50 -24.45 2.21
CA GLU A 170 16.37 -25.85 1.82
C GLU A 170 16.60 -26.06 0.31
N PHE A 171 15.97 -25.24 -0.53
CA PHE A 171 16.11 -25.34 -1.99
C PHE A 171 17.48 -24.91 -2.48
N LEU A 172 18.09 -23.91 -1.84
CA LEU A 172 19.38 -23.42 -2.25
C LEU A 172 20.52 -24.34 -1.79
N VAL A 173 20.50 -24.78 -0.53
CA VAL A 173 21.62 -25.46 0.14
C VAL A 173 21.50 -26.98 0.07
N LYS A 174 20.30 -27.56 0.21
CA LYS A 174 20.15 -29.03 0.37
C LYS A 174 19.63 -29.73 -0.88
N GLU A 175 18.66 -29.16 -1.56
CA GLU A 175 18.05 -29.77 -2.74
C GLU A 175 19.10 -30.06 -3.83
N ALA A 176 18.84 -31.07 -4.65
CA ALA A 176 19.75 -31.50 -5.73
C ALA A 176 21.18 -31.80 -5.23
N ARG A 177 21.29 -32.29 -3.99
CA ARG A 177 22.55 -32.64 -3.30
C ARG A 177 23.51 -31.46 -3.17
N GLY A 178 22.96 -30.25 -2.95
CA GLY A 178 23.74 -29.03 -2.71
C GLY A 178 24.54 -28.51 -3.91
N ARG A 179 24.26 -29.00 -5.13
CA ARG A 179 25.05 -28.70 -6.34
C ARG A 179 25.12 -27.23 -6.77
N ARG A 180 24.35 -26.35 -6.12
CA ARG A 180 24.21 -24.93 -6.49
C ARG A 180 25.28 -24.05 -5.84
N LEU A 181 25.88 -24.53 -4.75
CA LEU A 181 26.83 -23.81 -3.93
C LEU A 181 28.12 -24.62 -3.80
N PHE A 182 29.26 -23.93 -3.86
CA PHE A 182 30.57 -24.54 -3.70
C PHE A 182 31.38 -23.80 -2.63
N PRO A 183 31.21 -24.13 -1.33
CA PRO A 183 31.81 -23.37 -0.23
C PRO A 183 33.34 -23.25 -0.27
N SER A 184 34.05 -24.26 -0.77
CA SER A 184 35.52 -24.22 -0.88
C SER A 184 36.03 -23.40 -2.06
N ALA A 185 35.16 -23.00 -2.98
CA ALA A 185 35.45 -22.09 -4.09
C ALA A 185 34.19 -21.25 -4.37
N PRO A 186 33.86 -20.28 -3.49
CA PRO A 186 32.58 -19.57 -3.53
C PRO A 186 32.27 -18.98 -4.90
N ASP A 187 33.25 -18.38 -5.56
CA ASP A 187 33.16 -17.79 -6.90
C ASP A 187 32.79 -18.79 -8.01
N GLN A 188 33.04 -20.08 -7.79
CA GLN A 188 32.64 -21.17 -8.69
C GLN A 188 31.23 -21.71 -8.38
N SER A 189 30.55 -21.17 -7.37
CA SER A 189 29.15 -21.53 -7.07
C SER A 189 28.25 -21.18 -8.25
N LEU A 190 27.43 -22.11 -8.69
CA LEU A 190 26.48 -21.89 -9.79
C LEU A 190 25.56 -20.69 -9.51
N LEU A 191 25.19 -20.46 -8.25
CA LEU A 191 24.45 -19.27 -7.82
C LEU A 191 25.15 -17.98 -8.29
N LEU A 192 26.42 -17.79 -7.92
CA LEU A 192 27.18 -16.58 -8.24
C LEU A 192 27.53 -16.48 -9.72
N LEU A 193 27.89 -17.60 -10.36
CA LEU A 193 28.17 -17.65 -11.80
C LEU A 193 26.95 -17.25 -12.65
N LYS A 194 25.74 -17.66 -12.25
CA LYS A 194 24.50 -17.31 -12.94
C LYS A 194 24.04 -15.88 -12.60
N ALA A 195 24.20 -15.45 -11.35
CA ALA A 195 23.80 -14.10 -10.93
C ALA A 195 24.66 -13.01 -11.56
N THR A 196 25.98 -13.25 -11.70
CA THR A 196 26.91 -12.36 -12.44
C THR A 196 26.81 -12.50 -13.96
N ASN A 197 26.00 -13.47 -14.44
CA ASN A 197 25.92 -13.87 -15.85
C ASN A 197 27.28 -14.27 -16.47
N THR A 198 28.23 -14.72 -15.65
CA THR A 198 29.47 -15.38 -16.11
C THR A 198 29.13 -16.68 -16.84
N VAL A 199 28.09 -17.38 -16.37
CA VAL A 199 27.43 -18.45 -17.10
C VAL A 199 26.06 -17.97 -17.54
N ALA A 200 25.73 -18.17 -18.82
CA ALA A 200 24.47 -17.73 -19.42
C ALA A 200 23.25 -18.07 -18.55
N HIS A 201 22.47 -17.06 -18.20
CA HIS A 201 21.30 -17.18 -17.34
C HIS A 201 20.10 -16.46 -17.97
N GLY A 202 18.95 -17.13 -18.07
CA GLY A 202 17.74 -16.54 -18.66
C GLY A 202 17.21 -15.32 -17.89
N GLY A 203 17.55 -15.18 -16.61
CA GLY A 203 17.27 -13.98 -15.83
C GLY A 203 18.19 -12.80 -16.13
N GLY A 204 19.25 -12.98 -16.92
CA GLY A 204 20.25 -11.96 -17.20
C GLY A 204 21.23 -11.71 -16.05
N HIS A 205 21.98 -10.61 -16.16
CA HIS A 205 22.89 -10.13 -15.12
C HIS A 205 22.10 -9.51 -13.97
N ARG A 206 22.37 -9.97 -12.74
CA ARG A 206 21.64 -9.61 -11.51
C ARG A 206 22.53 -9.18 -10.35
N LEU A 207 23.82 -9.48 -10.38
CA LEU A 207 24.78 -9.13 -9.33
C LEU A 207 26.14 -8.77 -9.93
N GLU A 208 26.71 -7.66 -9.49
CA GLU A 208 28.08 -7.27 -9.83
C GLU A 208 29.08 -7.96 -8.89
N LYS A 209 30.25 -8.36 -9.39
CA LYS A 209 31.24 -9.14 -8.62
C LYS A 209 31.85 -8.35 -7.45
N GLU A 210 31.99 -7.04 -7.63
CA GLU A 210 32.55 -6.12 -6.63
C GLU A 210 31.46 -5.50 -5.73
N SER A 211 30.20 -5.93 -5.88
CA SER A 211 29.09 -5.43 -5.06
C SER A 211 29.15 -5.90 -3.62
N TYR A 212 28.51 -5.14 -2.72
CA TYR A 212 28.32 -5.54 -1.34
C TYR A 212 27.58 -6.88 -1.25
N GLU A 213 26.54 -7.04 -2.05
CA GLU A 213 25.68 -8.20 -2.14
C GLU A 213 26.45 -9.47 -2.51
N TYR A 214 27.32 -9.38 -3.53
CA TYR A 214 28.19 -10.49 -3.92
C TYR A 214 29.13 -10.87 -2.76
N GLY A 215 29.75 -9.87 -2.13
CA GLY A 215 30.63 -10.07 -0.96
C GLY A 215 29.93 -10.75 0.22
N GLN A 216 28.68 -10.37 0.52
CA GLN A 216 27.89 -11.01 1.58
C GLN A 216 27.62 -12.49 1.28
N ILE A 217 27.26 -12.84 0.03
CA ILE A 217 27.02 -14.23 -0.36
C ILE A 217 28.32 -15.04 -0.30
N VAL A 218 29.44 -14.51 -0.79
CA VAL A 218 30.76 -15.18 -0.69
C VAL A 218 31.12 -15.45 0.76
N ARG A 219 31.00 -14.44 1.63
CA ARG A 219 31.32 -14.58 3.05
C ARG A 219 30.40 -15.59 3.76
N TRP A 220 29.12 -15.63 3.39
CA TRP A 220 28.19 -16.65 3.87
C TRP A 220 28.62 -18.06 3.45
N LEU A 221 29.03 -18.25 2.19
CA LEU A 221 29.56 -19.52 1.70
C LEU A 221 30.82 -19.94 2.47
N GLU A 222 31.77 -19.03 2.69
CA GLU A 222 33.01 -19.28 3.44
C GLU A 222 32.76 -19.66 4.91
N GLN A 223 31.69 -19.12 5.51
CA GLN A 223 31.26 -19.48 6.87
C GLN A 223 30.57 -20.86 6.95
N GLY A 224 30.48 -21.60 5.85
CA GLY A 224 29.78 -22.88 5.80
C GLY A 224 28.26 -22.73 5.70
N MET A 225 27.79 -21.61 5.15
CA MET A 225 26.39 -21.31 4.87
C MET A 225 25.49 -21.36 6.11
N PRO A 226 25.80 -20.68 7.23
CA PRO A 226 24.95 -20.71 8.41
C PRO A 226 23.53 -20.21 8.09
N TYR A 227 22.51 -20.85 8.68
CA TYR A 227 21.13 -20.33 8.60
C TYR A 227 20.94 -19.13 9.54
N GLY A 228 21.43 -19.22 10.77
CA GLY A 228 21.07 -18.33 11.88
C GLY A 228 20.52 -19.14 13.05
N LYS A 229 20.30 -18.49 14.19
CA LYS A 229 19.74 -19.12 15.40
C LYS A 229 18.24 -18.81 15.52
N PRO A 230 17.46 -19.68 16.19
CA PRO A 230 16.02 -19.45 16.38
C PRO A 230 15.67 -18.18 17.17
N ASP A 231 16.58 -17.71 18.03
CA ASP A 231 16.45 -16.53 18.86
C ASP A 231 17.12 -15.29 18.26
N ASP A 232 17.69 -15.39 17.05
CA ASP A 232 18.22 -14.22 16.36
C ASP A 232 17.09 -13.21 16.09
N PRO A 233 17.38 -11.90 16.21
CA PRO A 233 16.38 -10.87 16.01
C PRO A 233 15.82 -10.88 14.59
N VAL A 234 14.51 -10.66 14.44
CA VAL A 234 13.82 -10.57 13.16
C VAL A 234 13.25 -9.17 12.94
N VAL A 235 13.02 -8.78 11.69
CA VAL A 235 12.51 -7.44 11.35
C VAL A 235 11.02 -7.34 11.71
N GLU A 236 10.69 -6.44 12.63
CA GLU A 236 9.31 -6.15 13.02
C GLU A 236 8.63 -5.15 12.09
N ARG A 237 9.38 -4.13 11.65
CA ARG A 237 8.90 -3.08 10.75
C ARG A 237 10.06 -2.38 10.06
N ILE A 238 9.73 -1.62 9.02
CA ILE A 238 10.65 -0.67 8.40
C ILE A 238 10.02 0.73 8.35
N GLU A 239 10.85 1.75 8.28
CA GLU A 239 10.43 3.14 8.16
C GLU A 239 11.27 3.84 7.09
N VAL A 240 10.60 4.56 6.19
CA VAL A 240 11.24 5.35 5.15
C VAL A 240 11.32 6.82 5.55
N PHE A 241 12.47 7.42 5.30
CA PHE A 241 12.78 8.80 5.64
C PHE A 241 13.14 9.59 4.37
N PRO A 242 12.54 10.78 4.17
CA PRO A 242 11.33 11.25 4.84
C PRO A 242 10.13 10.34 4.50
N ALA A 243 9.07 10.37 5.32
CA ALA A 243 7.81 9.68 4.99
C ALA A 243 6.96 10.46 3.97
N THR A 244 7.05 11.79 3.98
CA THR A 244 6.35 12.67 3.04
C THR A 244 7.22 13.85 2.62
N ARG A 245 7.03 14.35 1.40
CA ARG A 245 7.68 15.56 0.91
C ARG A 245 6.79 16.29 -0.09
N ALA A 246 6.72 17.62 0.02
CA ALA A 246 6.27 18.45 -1.10
C ALA A 246 7.46 18.63 -2.06
N MET A 247 7.31 18.24 -3.32
CA MET A 247 8.38 18.23 -4.31
C MET A 247 8.01 19.08 -5.53
N ASP A 248 9.03 19.65 -6.17
CA ASP A 248 8.83 20.29 -7.46
C ASP A 248 8.88 19.23 -8.56
N ARG A 249 8.47 19.61 -9.76
CA ARG A 249 8.73 18.80 -10.96
C ARG A 249 10.21 18.78 -11.29
N ASP A 250 10.66 17.74 -11.97
CA ASP A 250 12.06 17.54 -12.33
C ASP A 250 13.03 17.68 -11.12
N SER A 251 12.58 17.21 -9.95
CA SER A 251 13.34 17.31 -8.70
C SER A 251 13.68 15.93 -8.14
N ARG A 252 14.58 15.89 -7.16
CA ARG A 252 15.12 14.65 -6.61
C ARG A 252 14.96 14.60 -5.10
N GLN A 253 14.73 13.40 -4.58
CA GLN A 253 14.71 13.09 -3.15
C GLN A 253 15.40 11.75 -2.91
N GLN A 254 16.53 11.76 -2.21
CA GLN A 254 17.16 10.57 -1.67
C GLN A 254 16.36 10.08 -0.46
N LEU A 255 16.02 8.80 -0.46
CA LEU A 255 15.37 8.14 0.66
C LEU A 255 16.40 7.43 1.53
N ALA A 256 16.05 7.22 2.79
CA ALA A 256 16.69 6.27 3.68
C ALA A 256 15.65 5.31 4.25
N VAL A 257 16.01 4.06 4.50
CA VAL A 257 15.13 3.03 5.06
C VAL A 257 15.78 2.43 6.30
N LEU A 258 15.09 2.51 7.44
CA LEU A 258 15.53 1.95 8.70
C LEU A 258 14.68 0.73 9.06
N ALA A 259 15.32 -0.41 9.29
CA ALA A 259 14.71 -1.61 9.84
C ALA A 259 14.76 -1.59 11.37
N TYR A 260 13.68 -2.04 12.00
CA TYR A 260 13.55 -2.20 13.44
C TYR A 260 13.40 -3.69 13.74
N TYR A 261 14.21 -4.20 14.65
CA TYR A 261 14.26 -5.61 14.99
C TYR A 261 13.60 -5.90 16.36
N THR A 262 13.22 -7.15 16.58
CA THR A 262 12.54 -7.63 17.80
C THR A 262 13.33 -7.44 19.10
N ASP A 263 14.65 -7.25 19.02
CA ASP A 263 15.52 -6.96 20.17
C ASP A 263 15.66 -5.45 20.46
N GLY A 264 14.94 -4.60 19.72
CA GLY A 264 15.02 -3.15 19.79
C GLY A 264 16.18 -2.53 19.03
N SER A 265 17.02 -3.34 18.37
CA SER A 265 18.08 -2.82 17.50
C SER A 265 17.52 -2.27 16.20
N THR A 266 18.30 -1.42 15.53
CA THR A 266 17.94 -0.82 14.24
C THR A 266 19.08 -0.91 13.24
N GLU A 267 18.75 -1.10 11.96
CA GLU A 267 19.73 -1.15 10.89
C GLU A 267 19.27 -0.30 9.70
N ASP A 268 20.19 0.47 9.11
CA ASP A 268 19.92 1.15 7.86
C ASP A 268 20.04 0.16 6.70
N VAL A 269 18.90 -0.11 6.08
CA VAL A 269 18.73 -1.07 5.00
C VAL A 269 18.52 -0.39 3.66
N THR A 270 18.80 0.92 3.55
CA THR A 270 18.56 1.73 2.33
C THR A 270 19.14 1.08 1.08
N HIS A 271 20.38 0.59 1.19
CA HIS A 271 21.12 -0.01 0.09
C HIS A 271 20.55 -1.35 -0.38
N ILE A 272 19.89 -2.10 0.51
CA ILE A 272 19.40 -3.47 0.24
C ILE A 272 17.86 -3.56 0.17
N ALA A 273 17.15 -2.47 0.47
CA ALA A 273 15.71 -2.37 0.27
C ALA A 273 15.34 -2.30 -1.21
N GLN A 274 14.22 -2.90 -1.60
CA GLN A 274 13.64 -2.76 -2.94
C GLN A 274 12.70 -1.55 -2.98
N TYR A 275 12.69 -0.81 -4.08
CA TYR A 275 11.84 0.36 -4.26
C TYR A 275 10.95 0.21 -5.50
N GLU A 276 9.71 0.71 -5.42
CA GLU A 276 8.74 0.67 -6.51
C GLU A 276 7.84 1.90 -6.45
N SER A 277 7.68 2.62 -7.57
CA SER A 277 6.71 3.71 -7.71
C SER A 277 5.35 3.15 -8.11
N ASN A 278 4.27 3.68 -7.54
CA ASN A 278 2.91 3.32 -7.97
C ASN A 278 2.50 3.99 -9.29
N ASP A 279 3.22 5.04 -9.70
CA ASP A 279 3.01 5.78 -10.95
C ASP A 279 4.37 6.21 -11.52
N GLY A 280 4.89 5.39 -12.44
CA GLY A 280 6.19 5.63 -13.09
C GLY A 280 6.19 6.83 -14.05
N GLU A 281 5.02 7.28 -14.51
CA GLU A 281 4.93 8.49 -15.35
C GLU A 281 5.07 9.76 -14.50
N MET A 282 4.69 9.70 -13.21
CA MET A 282 4.83 10.83 -12.28
C MET A 282 6.19 10.85 -11.56
N ALA A 283 6.69 9.70 -11.11
CA ALA A 283 8.01 9.59 -10.52
C ALA A 283 8.61 8.20 -10.65
N GLU A 284 9.92 8.15 -10.84
CA GLU A 284 10.73 6.94 -10.79
C GLU A 284 11.61 6.91 -9.53
N VAL A 285 12.07 5.73 -9.15
CA VAL A 285 12.99 5.53 -8.03
C VAL A 285 14.13 4.61 -8.45
N SER A 286 15.36 5.03 -8.16
CA SER A 286 16.55 4.22 -8.45
C SER A 286 16.68 3.07 -7.43
N PRO A 287 17.49 2.03 -7.73
CA PRO A 287 17.84 1.02 -6.75
C PRO A 287 18.50 1.62 -5.49
N ALA A 288 19.15 2.77 -5.55
CA ALA A 288 19.72 3.40 -4.35
C ALA A 288 18.69 4.20 -3.52
N GLY A 289 17.41 4.17 -3.88
CA GLY A 289 16.36 4.94 -3.19
C GLY A 289 16.33 6.42 -3.58
N LEU A 290 16.91 6.80 -4.74
CA LEU A 290 16.82 8.17 -5.25
C LEU A 290 15.56 8.31 -6.09
N VAL A 291 14.59 9.06 -5.57
CA VAL A 291 13.35 9.41 -6.29
C VAL A 291 13.62 10.57 -7.24
N HIS A 292 13.09 10.48 -8.46
CA HIS A 292 13.09 11.53 -9.46
C HIS A 292 11.65 11.77 -9.92
N THR A 293 11.17 13.00 -9.75
CA THR A 293 9.85 13.41 -10.23
C THR A 293 9.93 13.95 -11.66
N PHE A 294 8.86 13.77 -12.43
CA PHE A 294 8.74 14.29 -13.79
C PHE A 294 7.83 15.53 -13.81
N ASP A 295 7.04 15.73 -14.87
CA ASP A 295 6.29 16.96 -15.15
C ASP A 295 4.81 16.92 -14.71
N LEU A 296 4.31 15.76 -14.26
CA LEU A 296 2.95 15.59 -13.75
C LEU A 296 2.77 16.19 -12.35
N THR A 297 1.51 16.56 -12.03
CA THR A 297 1.10 17.09 -10.72
C THR A 297 0.17 16.12 -10.02
N GLY A 298 0.25 16.02 -8.69
CA GLY A 298 -0.58 15.11 -7.92
C GLY A 298 0.16 14.54 -6.72
N ASP A 299 -0.25 13.36 -6.28
CA ASP A 299 0.51 12.56 -5.32
C ASP A 299 1.04 11.31 -5.98
N VAL A 300 2.29 10.99 -5.68
CA VAL A 300 2.92 9.72 -6.04
C VAL A 300 3.47 9.06 -4.78
N ALA A 301 3.37 7.75 -4.73
CA ALA A 301 3.84 6.92 -3.63
C ALA A 301 4.96 6.01 -4.11
N VAL A 302 6.08 6.03 -3.39
CA VAL A 302 7.19 5.10 -3.57
C VAL A 302 7.21 4.13 -2.40
N MET A 303 6.93 2.87 -2.68
CA MET A 303 7.03 1.79 -1.71
C MET A 303 8.50 1.39 -1.55
N ALA A 304 8.96 1.31 -0.31
CA ALA A 304 10.18 0.60 0.08
C ALA A 304 9.78 -0.76 0.69
N ARG A 305 10.47 -1.83 0.28
CA ARG A 305 10.28 -3.19 0.78
C ARG A 305 11.61 -3.73 1.30
N PHE A 306 11.58 -4.36 2.47
CA PHE A 306 12.68 -5.14 3.00
C PHE A 306 12.13 -6.32 3.80
N GLN A 307 12.53 -7.53 3.41
CA GLN A 307 11.88 -8.78 3.86
C GLN A 307 10.35 -8.72 3.66
N SER A 308 9.56 -9.10 4.68
CA SER A 308 8.09 -9.03 4.67
C SER A 308 7.52 -7.64 4.98
N GLN A 309 8.38 -6.64 5.21
CA GLN A 309 7.95 -5.32 5.64
C GLN A 309 7.91 -4.33 4.48
N VAL A 310 6.91 -3.46 4.51
CA VAL A 310 6.73 -2.37 3.55
C VAL A 310 6.56 -1.03 4.28
N SER A 311 7.11 0.03 3.72
CA SER A 311 6.87 1.42 4.13
C SER A 311 6.78 2.29 2.88
N VAL A 312 6.15 3.45 2.97
CA VAL A 312 5.81 4.27 1.79
C VAL A 312 6.26 5.70 1.98
N PHE A 313 7.03 6.20 1.03
CA PHE A 313 7.30 7.61 0.85
C PHE A 313 6.20 8.22 -0.03
N ARG A 314 5.63 9.36 0.36
CA ARG A 314 4.67 10.10 -0.47
C ARG A 314 5.23 11.44 -0.90
N ALA A 315 5.31 11.67 -2.21
CA ALA A 315 5.61 12.98 -2.76
C ALA A 315 4.31 13.67 -3.20
N THR A 316 4.13 14.92 -2.79
CA THR A 316 3.07 15.80 -3.27
C THR A 316 3.68 16.82 -4.23
N LEU A 317 3.24 16.79 -5.48
CA LEU A 317 3.66 17.68 -6.55
C LEU A 317 2.54 18.68 -6.85
N PRO A 318 2.60 19.89 -6.27
CA PRO A 318 1.53 20.86 -6.44
C PRO A 318 1.48 21.41 -7.87
N LEU A 319 0.27 21.78 -8.28
CA LEU A 319 0.05 22.67 -9.40
C LEU A 319 0.64 24.07 -9.10
N GLY A 320 0.54 24.50 -7.85
CA GLY A 320 1.16 25.72 -7.35
C GLY A 320 0.31 26.97 -7.45
N ILE A 321 -0.99 26.84 -7.75
CA ILE A 321 -1.90 27.99 -7.72
C ILE A 321 -2.22 28.30 -6.27
N GLU A 322 -2.13 29.57 -5.89
CA GLU A 322 -2.47 30.01 -4.54
C GLU A 322 -3.95 29.74 -4.23
N VAL A 323 -4.19 29.01 -3.14
CA VAL A 323 -5.55 28.73 -2.63
C VAL A 323 -5.74 29.55 -1.36
N ALA A 324 -6.07 30.82 -1.54
CA ALA A 324 -6.33 31.74 -0.44
C ALA A 324 -7.51 31.26 0.41
N ASP A 325 -7.49 31.53 1.72
CA ASP A 325 -8.57 31.11 2.63
C ASP A 325 -9.95 31.63 2.18
N GLY A 326 -10.01 32.86 1.64
CA GLY A 326 -11.23 33.44 1.10
C GLY A 326 -11.73 32.82 -0.21
N SER A 327 -10.92 31.99 -0.88
CA SER A 327 -11.33 31.26 -2.09
C SER A 327 -12.00 29.92 -1.77
N LEU A 328 -11.85 29.42 -0.54
CA LEU A 328 -12.46 28.18 -0.10
C LEU A 328 -13.90 28.42 0.36
N PRO A 329 -14.83 27.50 0.05
CA PRO A 329 -16.16 27.59 0.63
C PRO A 329 -16.11 27.41 2.15
N PRO A 330 -17.13 27.89 2.90
CA PRO A 330 -17.19 27.68 4.34
C PRO A 330 -17.16 26.19 4.69
N ARG A 331 -16.33 25.83 5.67
CA ARG A 331 -16.25 24.46 6.21
C ARG A 331 -17.58 24.08 6.87
N ARG A 332 -18.11 22.91 6.53
CA ARG A 332 -19.33 22.35 7.15
C ARG A 332 -19.01 21.23 8.15
N ASN A 333 -17.97 20.45 7.92
CA ASN A 333 -17.55 19.37 8.81
C ASN A 333 -16.06 19.02 8.65
N PHE A 334 -15.59 18.00 9.36
CA PHE A 334 -14.18 17.56 9.33
C PHE A 334 -13.71 17.03 7.96
N ILE A 335 -14.62 16.57 7.09
CA ILE A 335 -14.27 16.10 5.73
C ILE A 335 -13.79 17.29 4.90
N ASP A 336 -14.48 18.43 4.98
CA ASP A 336 -14.07 19.66 4.30
C ASP A 336 -12.68 20.10 4.76
N GLU A 337 -12.34 19.92 6.04
CA GLU A 337 -11.00 20.24 6.54
C GLU A 337 -9.92 19.42 5.84
N LEU A 338 -10.15 18.12 5.66
CA LEU A 338 -9.24 17.21 4.97
C LEU A 338 -9.15 17.53 3.46
N VAL A 339 -10.29 17.76 2.81
CA VAL A 339 -10.34 18.12 1.38
C VAL A 339 -9.66 19.46 1.13
N PHE A 340 -9.95 20.49 1.93
CA PHE A 340 -9.37 21.82 1.77
C PHE A 340 -7.88 21.82 2.08
N ALA A 341 -7.44 21.09 3.10
CA ALA A 341 -6.01 20.90 3.34
C ALA A 341 -5.33 20.29 2.11
N LYS A 342 -5.97 19.31 1.45
CA LYS A 342 -5.41 18.68 0.27
C LYS A 342 -5.38 19.60 -0.96
N LEU A 343 -6.46 20.33 -1.21
CA LEU A 343 -6.55 21.33 -2.27
C LEU A 343 -5.48 22.41 -2.10
N LYS A 344 -5.29 22.93 -0.88
CA LYS A 344 -4.20 23.88 -0.57
C LYS A 344 -2.84 23.28 -0.81
N ALA A 345 -2.58 22.06 -0.32
CA ALA A 345 -1.30 21.39 -0.48
C ALA A 345 -0.94 21.14 -1.95
N LEU A 346 -1.94 20.87 -2.81
CA LEU A 346 -1.74 20.70 -4.24
C LEU A 346 -1.81 22.03 -5.02
N GLY A 347 -2.18 23.14 -4.39
CA GLY A 347 -2.45 24.40 -5.08
C GLY A 347 -3.55 24.27 -6.14
N ILE A 348 -4.64 23.59 -5.79
CA ILE A 348 -5.82 23.40 -6.66
C ILE A 348 -6.97 24.24 -6.09
N PRO A 349 -7.36 25.36 -6.72
CA PRO A 349 -8.49 26.14 -6.25
C PRO A 349 -9.80 25.33 -6.41
N PRO A 350 -10.74 25.44 -5.47
CA PRO A 350 -12.03 24.79 -5.61
C PRO A 350 -12.80 25.40 -6.79
N SER A 351 -13.71 24.61 -7.36
CA SER A 351 -14.69 25.15 -8.30
C SER A 351 -15.62 26.14 -7.58
N PRO A 352 -16.11 27.20 -8.28
CA PRO A 352 -17.08 28.11 -7.70
C PRO A 352 -18.35 27.37 -7.28
N VAL A 353 -19.05 27.93 -6.28
CA VAL A 353 -20.36 27.43 -5.86
C VAL A 353 -21.31 27.50 -7.05
N CYS A 354 -21.87 26.35 -7.44
CA CYS A 354 -22.80 26.29 -8.56
C CYS A 354 -24.13 26.99 -8.26
N ASP A 355 -24.83 27.41 -9.31
CA ASP A 355 -26.18 27.98 -9.22
C ASP A 355 -27.22 26.96 -8.73
N ASP A 356 -28.41 27.44 -8.37
CA ASP A 356 -29.45 26.63 -7.76
C ASP A 356 -30.04 25.57 -8.70
N ALA A 357 -30.18 25.86 -10.00
CA ALA A 357 -30.68 24.90 -10.97
C ALA A 357 -29.69 23.74 -11.18
N THR A 358 -28.39 24.07 -11.21
CA THR A 358 -27.30 23.09 -11.24
C THR A 358 -27.27 22.26 -9.95
N PHE A 359 -27.41 22.92 -8.79
CA PHE A 359 -27.37 22.25 -7.49
C PHE A 359 -28.52 21.26 -7.32
N VAL A 360 -29.78 21.68 -7.52
CA VAL A 360 -30.95 20.80 -7.34
C VAL A 360 -30.87 19.58 -8.25
N ARG A 361 -30.45 19.77 -9.51
CA ARG A 361 -30.26 18.65 -10.44
C ARG A 361 -29.19 17.68 -9.96
N ARG A 362 -28.01 18.17 -9.55
CA ARG A 362 -26.89 17.31 -9.09
C ARG A 362 -27.23 16.58 -7.80
N ALA A 363 -27.79 17.28 -6.81
CA ALA A 363 -28.16 16.70 -5.52
C ALA A 363 -29.24 15.62 -5.65
N THR A 364 -30.30 15.88 -6.44
CA THR A 364 -31.36 14.87 -6.64
C THR A 364 -30.86 13.66 -7.42
N LEU A 365 -30.00 13.85 -8.43
CA LEU A 365 -29.40 12.73 -9.17
C LEU A 365 -28.51 11.87 -8.27
N ASP A 366 -27.66 12.50 -7.47
CA ASP A 366 -26.67 11.78 -6.67
C ASP A 366 -27.30 11.07 -5.45
N ILE A 367 -28.25 11.72 -4.77
CA ILE A 367 -28.88 11.18 -3.57
C ILE A 367 -30.04 10.25 -3.93
N ALA A 368 -30.92 10.65 -4.85
CA ALA A 368 -32.17 9.94 -5.14
C ALA A 368 -32.17 9.17 -6.47
N GLY A 369 -31.09 9.24 -7.26
CA GLY A 369 -30.96 8.47 -8.50
C GLY A 369 -31.90 8.89 -9.64
N ARG A 370 -32.52 10.08 -9.54
CA ARG A 370 -33.48 10.60 -10.53
C ARG A 370 -33.27 12.09 -10.77
N LEU A 371 -33.88 12.62 -11.83
CA LEU A 371 -34.01 14.07 -11.99
C LEU A 371 -35.03 14.64 -10.98
N PRO A 372 -34.88 15.91 -10.55
CA PRO A 372 -35.95 16.60 -9.86
C PRO A 372 -37.18 16.71 -10.79
N THR A 373 -38.38 16.66 -10.22
CA THR A 373 -39.58 16.99 -11.00
C THR A 373 -39.56 18.48 -11.35
N ALA A 374 -40.37 18.89 -12.35
CA ALA A 374 -40.49 20.29 -12.70
C ALA A 374 -40.91 21.15 -11.49
N ASP A 375 -41.88 20.68 -10.71
CA ASP A 375 -42.37 21.38 -9.52
C ASP A 375 -41.31 21.46 -8.41
N GLU A 376 -40.56 20.38 -8.15
CA GLU A 376 -39.47 20.39 -7.17
C GLU A 376 -38.38 21.39 -7.54
N ALA A 377 -37.99 21.44 -8.83
CA ALA A 377 -36.97 22.34 -9.32
C ALA A 377 -37.44 23.81 -9.26
N LEU A 378 -38.65 24.09 -9.75
CA LEU A 378 -39.23 25.44 -9.71
C LEU A 378 -39.40 25.94 -8.27
N ALA A 379 -39.90 25.09 -7.37
CA ALA A 379 -40.04 25.44 -5.96
C ALA A 379 -38.67 25.75 -5.31
N PHE A 380 -37.65 24.93 -5.56
CA PHE A 380 -36.32 25.14 -4.99
C PHE A 380 -35.62 26.41 -5.51
N VAL A 381 -35.76 26.69 -6.81
CA VAL A 381 -35.18 27.90 -7.41
C VAL A 381 -35.87 29.15 -6.90
N ALA A 382 -37.19 29.12 -6.70
CA ALA A 382 -37.97 30.23 -6.17
C ALA A 382 -37.80 30.44 -4.65
N ASP A 383 -37.36 29.42 -3.91
CA ASP A 383 -37.15 29.51 -2.47
C ASP A 383 -36.01 30.48 -2.12
N ALA A 384 -36.30 31.46 -1.25
CA ALA A 384 -35.37 32.49 -0.80
C ALA A 384 -34.70 32.15 0.54
N ASP A 385 -35.03 31.01 1.15
CA ASP A 385 -34.43 30.56 2.40
C ASP A 385 -32.92 30.30 2.24
N GLN A 386 -32.12 30.91 3.11
CA GLN A 386 -30.66 30.75 3.12
C GLN A 386 -30.22 29.31 3.41
N GLN A 387 -31.07 28.49 4.04
CA GLN A 387 -30.82 27.09 4.37
C GLN A 387 -31.46 26.11 3.38
N LYS A 388 -32.04 26.59 2.25
CA LYS A 388 -32.77 25.72 1.31
C LYS A 388 -31.95 24.53 0.80
N ARG A 389 -30.63 24.69 0.64
CA ARG A 389 -29.72 23.61 0.19
C ARG A 389 -29.62 22.48 1.21
N ASP A 390 -29.44 22.83 2.48
CA ASP A 390 -29.35 21.87 3.59
C ASP A 390 -30.70 21.16 3.75
N LYS A 391 -31.81 21.91 3.75
CA LYS A 391 -33.17 21.36 3.79
C LYS A 391 -33.49 20.45 2.60
N LEU A 392 -33.00 20.77 1.40
CA LEU A 392 -33.15 19.90 0.23
C LEU A 392 -32.40 18.59 0.45
N ILE A 393 -31.15 18.64 0.94
CA ILE A 393 -30.35 17.44 1.21
C ILE A 393 -31.05 16.56 2.24
N ASP A 394 -31.48 17.12 3.37
CA ASP A 394 -32.20 16.38 4.42
C ASP A 394 -33.47 15.74 3.87
N ARG A 395 -34.28 16.50 3.13
CA ARG A 395 -35.49 15.98 2.47
C ARG A 395 -35.19 14.85 1.49
N LEU A 396 -34.07 14.93 0.76
CA LEU A 396 -33.68 13.88 -0.19
C LEU A 396 -33.19 12.63 0.56
N LEU A 397 -32.40 12.78 1.62
CA LEU A 397 -31.94 11.67 2.47
C LEU A 397 -33.09 10.99 3.20
N ASP A 398 -34.13 11.74 3.61
CA ASP A 398 -35.35 11.19 4.23
C ASP A 398 -36.32 10.58 3.19
N SER A 399 -36.02 10.68 1.89
CA SER A 399 -36.93 10.25 0.83
C SER A 399 -36.84 8.75 0.54
N ALA A 400 -37.95 8.18 0.07
CA ALA A 400 -37.97 6.84 -0.49
C ALA A 400 -36.98 6.66 -1.67
N GLY A 401 -36.75 7.72 -2.45
CA GLY A 401 -35.83 7.69 -3.59
C GLY A 401 -34.38 7.44 -3.18
N TYR A 402 -33.92 8.03 -2.06
CA TYR A 402 -32.60 7.73 -1.50
C TYR A 402 -32.49 6.26 -1.11
N ALA A 403 -33.47 5.76 -0.36
CA ALA A 403 -33.52 4.36 0.07
C ALA A 403 -33.53 3.40 -1.14
N ASP A 404 -34.34 3.67 -2.16
CA ASP A 404 -34.42 2.85 -3.38
C ASP A 404 -33.09 2.84 -4.16
N TYR A 405 -32.51 4.02 -4.36
CA TYR A 405 -31.29 4.18 -5.14
C TYR A 405 -30.08 3.52 -4.46
N PHE A 406 -29.88 3.77 -3.17
CA PHE A 406 -28.77 3.18 -2.42
C PHE A 406 -28.98 1.69 -2.14
N ALA A 407 -30.23 1.22 -1.97
CA ALA A 407 -30.51 -0.21 -1.87
C ALA A 407 -30.11 -0.97 -3.14
N ASN A 408 -30.28 -0.36 -4.31
CA ASN A 408 -29.82 -0.95 -5.57
C ASN A 408 -28.29 -1.01 -5.66
N LYS A 409 -27.59 0.07 -5.27
CA LYS A 409 -26.11 0.06 -5.20
C LYS A 409 -25.61 -1.05 -4.26
N TRP A 410 -26.15 -1.10 -3.04
CA TRP A 410 -25.79 -2.12 -2.06
C TRP A 410 -26.18 -3.53 -2.48
N SER A 411 -27.30 -3.70 -3.18
CA SER A 411 -27.71 -5.02 -3.72
C SER A 411 -26.68 -5.56 -4.71
N VAL A 412 -26.08 -4.70 -5.54
CA VAL A 412 -24.99 -5.11 -6.45
C VAL A 412 -23.74 -5.49 -5.66
N ILE A 413 -23.33 -4.64 -4.71
CA ILE A 413 -22.15 -4.85 -3.86
C ILE A 413 -22.27 -6.16 -3.05
N LEU A 414 -23.44 -6.42 -2.47
CA LEU A 414 -23.75 -7.61 -1.66
C LEU A 414 -24.18 -8.83 -2.50
N ARG A 415 -24.00 -8.78 -3.82
CA ARG A 415 -24.29 -9.90 -4.75
C ARG A 415 -25.73 -10.41 -4.66
N ASN A 416 -26.69 -9.53 -4.36
CA ASN A 416 -28.11 -9.88 -4.29
C ASN A 416 -28.68 -10.09 -5.71
N GLN A 417 -28.53 -11.31 -6.23
CA GLN A 417 -28.89 -11.66 -7.59
C GLN A 417 -29.92 -12.80 -7.66
N ARG A 418 -30.81 -12.70 -8.64
CA ARG A 418 -31.79 -13.73 -8.97
C ARG A 418 -31.26 -14.61 -10.09
N VAL A 419 -30.53 -15.68 -9.75
CA VAL A 419 -29.99 -16.64 -10.74
C VAL A 419 -31.02 -17.65 -11.23
N ASN A 420 -32.11 -17.88 -10.47
CA ASN A 420 -33.22 -18.74 -10.87
C ASN A 420 -34.54 -18.28 -10.21
N GLN A 421 -35.67 -18.91 -10.57
CA GLN A 421 -36.98 -18.54 -10.06
C GLN A 421 -37.13 -18.79 -8.54
N ASN A 422 -36.44 -19.78 -7.98
CA ASN A 422 -36.54 -20.10 -6.56
C ASN A 422 -35.89 -19.02 -5.68
N TYR A 423 -34.99 -18.20 -6.23
CA TYR A 423 -34.30 -17.15 -5.48
C TYR A 423 -35.11 -15.86 -5.32
N THR A 424 -36.24 -15.76 -6.01
CA THR A 424 -37.07 -14.54 -6.12
C THR A 424 -37.44 -13.98 -4.75
N ARG A 425 -38.01 -14.83 -3.87
CA ARG A 425 -38.48 -14.43 -2.54
C ARG A 425 -37.35 -13.88 -1.69
N GLY A 426 -36.27 -14.64 -1.57
CA GLY A 426 -35.08 -14.25 -0.83
C GLY A 426 -34.42 -12.97 -1.33
N THR A 427 -34.34 -12.80 -2.65
CA THR A 427 -33.75 -11.60 -3.26
C THR A 427 -34.56 -10.34 -2.95
N TYR A 428 -35.89 -10.41 -3.03
CA TYR A 428 -36.75 -9.28 -2.66
C TYR A 428 -36.72 -9.01 -1.16
N ALA A 429 -36.75 -10.04 -0.32
CA ALA A 429 -36.66 -9.87 1.14
C ALA A 429 -35.34 -9.20 1.55
N PHE A 430 -34.22 -9.58 0.92
CA PHE A 430 -32.92 -8.98 1.22
C PHE A 430 -32.82 -7.56 0.68
N HIS A 431 -33.31 -7.29 -0.53
CA HIS A 431 -33.39 -5.92 -1.06
C HIS A 431 -34.22 -5.01 -0.15
N ASP A 432 -35.42 -5.46 0.26
CA ASP A 432 -36.28 -4.72 1.18
C ASP A 432 -35.62 -4.49 2.54
N TRP A 433 -34.87 -5.46 3.06
CA TRP A 433 -34.09 -5.28 4.29
C TRP A 433 -33.01 -4.21 4.14
N ILE A 434 -32.26 -4.21 3.03
CA ILE A 434 -31.25 -3.18 2.73
C ILE A 434 -31.94 -1.81 2.65
N ARG A 435 -32.99 -1.73 1.84
CA ARG A 435 -33.79 -0.51 1.63
C ARG A 435 -34.31 0.05 2.94
N ARG A 436 -34.90 -0.78 3.81
CA ARG A 436 -35.34 -0.37 5.15
C ARG A 436 -34.18 0.12 5.99
N GLY A 437 -33.04 -0.57 5.99
CA GLY A 437 -31.85 -0.14 6.70
C GLY A 437 -31.37 1.26 6.29
N ILE A 438 -31.38 1.57 5.00
CA ILE A 438 -31.06 2.91 4.48
C ILE A 438 -32.13 3.92 4.90
N LEU A 439 -33.42 3.59 4.70
CA LEU A 439 -34.54 4.50 5.02
C LEU A 439 -34.61 4.87 6.50
N THR A 440 -34.29 3.94 7.40
CA THR A 440 -34.30 4.18 8.85
C THR A 440 -32.94 4.64 9.38
N ASN A 441 -31.99 4.96 8.50
CA ASN A 441 -30.63 5.37 8.84
C ASN A 441 -29.96 4.44 9.86
N LYS A 442 -29.99 3.13 9.59
CA LYS A 442 -29.35 2.12 10.44
C LYS A 442 -27.85 2.43 10.54
N SER A 443 -27.30 2.37 11.75
CA SER A 443 -25.87 2.60 11.96
C SER A 443 -25.03 1.58 11.18
N TYR A 444 -23.91 2.05 10.64
CA TYR A 444 -23.07 1.24 9.75
C TYR A 444 -22.55 -0.03 10.43
N ASP A 445 -22.15 0.05 11.70
CA ASP A 445 -21.69 -1.09 12.49
C ASP A 445 -22.77 -2.17 12.63
N GLN A 446 -24.03 -1.77 12.88
CA GLN A 446 -25.14 -2.72 12.97
C GLN A 446 -25.50 -3.29 11.60
N PHE A 447 -25.44 -2.48 10.52
CA PHE A 447 -25.65 -2.97 9.16
C PHE A 447 -24.63 -4.07 8.79
N VAL A 448 -23.35 -3.86 9.12
CA VAL A 448 -22.29 -4.86 8.90
C VAL A 448 -22.47 -6.09 9.79
N ARG A 449 -22.73 -5.90 11.09
CA ARG A 449 -22.95 -7.00 12.04
C ARG A 449 -24.12 -7.89 11.63
N ASP A 450 -25.23 -7.30 11.17
CA ASP A 450 -26.41 -8.05 10.73
C ASP A 450 -26.11 -8.95 9.51
N ILE A 451 -25.17 -8.55 8.64
CA ILE A 451 -24.77 -9.32 7.46
C ILE A 451 -23.75 -10.40 7.83
N VAL A 452 -22.64 -10.01 8.45
CA VAL A 452 -21.54 -10.93 8.81
C VAL A 452 -21.99 -11.96 9.84
N GLY A 453 -22.84 -11.55 10.78
CA GLY A 453 -23.39 -12.42 11.82
C GLY A 453 -24.66 -13.17 11.40
N ALA A 454 -25.12 -13.05 10.15
CA ALA A 454 -26.42 -13.56 9.74
C ALA A 454 -26.53 -15.08 9.96
N SER A 455 -27.64 -15.48 10.60
CA SER A 455 -27.99 -16.86 10.93
C SER A 455 -29.50 -17.04 10.89
N GLY A 456 -29.95 -18.29 10.78
CA GLY A 456 -31.36 -18.65 10.67
C GLY A 456 -31.81 -18.82 9.22
N GLU A 457 -33.11 -18.65 9.02
CA GLU A 457 -33.78 -18.80 7.74
C GLU A 457 -33.92 -17.45 7.06
N MET A 458 -33.76 -17.41 5.73
CA MET A 458 -33.82 -16.17 4.96
C MET A 458 -35.17 -15.44 5.09
N GLY A 459 -36.27 -16.17 5.24
CA GLY A 459 -37.59 -15.58 5.46
C GLY A 459 -37.74 -14.86 6.80
N GLN A 460 -36.91 -15.18 7.79
CA GLN A 460 -36.90 -14.56 9.13
C GLN A 460 -35.77 -13.54 9.27
N ASN A 461 -34.60 -13.85 8.69
CA ASN A 461 -33.41 -13.03 8.69
C ASN A 461 -32.88 -12.85 7.25
N PRO A 462 -33.38 -11.86 6.49
CA PRO A 462 -33.04 -11.70 5.07
C PRO A 462 -31.55 -11.57 4.73
N PRO A 463 -30.69 -10.94 5.56
CA PRO A 463 -29.22 -10.95 5.36
C PRO A 463 -28.57 -12.32 5.12
N VAL A 464 -29.22 -13.41 5.55
CA VAL A 464 -28.81 -14.79 5.21
C VAL A 464 -28.67 -15.00 3.70
N ALA A 465 -29.35 -14.21 2.86
CA ALA A 465 -29.21 -14.23 1.40
C ALA A 465 -27.79 -13.98 0.91
N TRP A 466 -26.95 -13.25 1.65
CA TRP A 466 -25.54 -13.04 1.28
C TRP A 466 -24.75 -14.38 1.27
N TYR A 467 -24.99 -15.24 2.26
CA TYR A 467 -24.36 -16.57 2.37
C TYR A 467 -24.76 -17.56 1.27
N ARG A 468 -25.80 -17.24 0.49
CA ARG A 468 -26.19 -18.01 -0.69
C ARG A 468 -25.18 -17.84 -1.83
N ALA A 469 -24.67 -16.62 -2.01
CA ALA A 469 -23.67 -16.28 -3.02
C ALA A 469 -22.24 -16.46 -2.50
N VAL A 470 -22.03 -16.27 -1.19
CA VAL A 470 -20.72 -16.30 -0.54
C VAL A 470 -20.60 -17.56 0.32
N GLN A 471 -20.20 -18.65 -0.33
CA GLN A 471 -20.37 -19.99 0.20
C GLN A 471 -19.18 -20.50 1.00
N THR A 472 -17.94 -20.20 0.63
CA THR A 472 -16.80 -20.74 1.39
C THR A 472 -16.33 -19.75 2.46
N SER A 473 -15.65 -20.24 3.50
CA SER A 473 -15.06 -19.38 4.52
C SER A 473 -14.06 -18.40 3.89
N GLU A 474 -13.35 -18.80 2.84
CA GLU A 474 -12.48 -17.92 2.05
C GLU A 474 -13.27 -16.81 1.36
N GLN A 475 -14.39 -17.12 0.68
CA GLN A 475 -15.20 -16.09 0.04
C GLN A 475 -15.77 -15.11 1.08
N GLN A 476 -16.19 -15.61 2.25
CA GLN A 476 -16.76 -14.80 3.32
C GLN A 476 -15.73 -13.85 3.91
N LEU A 477 -14.53 -14.37 4.16
CA LEU A 477 -13.36 -13.60 4.57
C LEU A 477 -13.02 -12.51 3.56
N GLU A 478 -12.82 -12.90 2.29
CA GLU A 478 -12.35 -12.01 1.23
C GLU A 478 -13.37 -10.89 0.95
N ASP A 479 -14.67 -11.23 0.87
CA ASP A 479 -15.72 -10.22 0.72
C ASP A 479 -15.81 -9.35 1.99
N THR A 480 -15.69 -9.90 3.21
CA THR A 480 -15.72 -9.09 4.44
C THR A 480 -14.58 -8.07 4.48
N ALA A 481 -13.36 -8.52 4.16
CA ALA A 481 -12.18 -7.65 4.10
C ALA A 481 -12.34 -6.56 3.04
N GLN A 482 -12.80 -6.92 1.85
CA GLN A 482 -12.91 -5.97 0.74
C GLN A 482 -14.07 -5.00 0.91
N LEU A 483 -15.25 -5.50 1.27
CA LEU A 483 -16.49 -4.70 1.32
C LEU A 483 -16.56 -3.79 2.55
N PHE A 484 -16.07 -4.25 3.70
CA PHE A 484 -16.27 -3.55 4.97
C PHE A 484 -15.00 -2.94 5.55
N LEU A 485 -13.82 -3.49 5.21
CA LEU A 485 -12.53 -2.96 5.68
C LEU A 485 -11.74 -2.22 4.58
N GLY A 486 -12.16 -2.33 3.31
CA GLY A 486 -11.46 -1.73 2.18
C GLY A 486 -10.10 -2.38 1.87
N LEU A 487 -9.89 -3.65 2.28
CA LEU A 487 -8.63 -4.37 2.17
C LEU A 487 -8.71 -5.51 1.14
N ARG A 488 -7.68 -5.66 0.31
CA ARG A 488 -7.55 -6.79 -0.61
C ARG A 488 -6.60 -7.83 -0.04
N ILE A 489 -7.14 -8.86 0.61
CA ILE A 489 -6.33 -9.86 1.33
C ILE A 489 -6.08 -11.15 0.54
N GLN A 490 -6.64 -11.29 -0.67
CA GLN A 490 -6.64 -12.54 -1.44
C GLN A 490 -5.23 -13.09 -1.71
N CYS A 491 -4.23 -12.23 -1.96
CA CYS A 491 -2.86 -12.68 -2.18
C CYS A 491 -2.27 -13.38 -0.95
N ALA A 492 -2.67 -12.95 0.26
CA ALA A 492 -2.24 -13.52 1.53
C ALA A 492 -2.62 -15.01 1.67
N ARG A 493 -3.62 -15.47 0.92
CA ARG A 493 -4.08 -16.87 0.91
C ARG A 493 -2.97 -17.86 0.60
N CYS A 494 -2.09 -17.53 -0.36
CA CYS A 494 -1.09 -18.47 -0.87
C CYS A 494 0.34 -18.14 -0.40
N HIS A 495 0.62 -16.87 -0.14
CA HIS A 495 1.92 -16.34 0.30
C HIS A 495 1.68 -15.02 1.04
N HIS A 496 2.66 -14.48 1.76
CA HIS A 496 2.52 -13.13 2.35
C HIS A 496 2.16 -12.08 1.27
N HIS A 497 1.30 -11.11 1.60
CA HIS A 497 0.83 -10.13 0.62
C HIS A 497 2.01 -9.30 0.05
N PRO A 498 2.19 -9.18 -1.27
CA PRO A 498 3.37 -8.50 -1.83
C PRO A 498 3.46 -7.02 -1.43
N PHE A 499 2.32 -6.34 -1.34
CA PHE A 499 2.25 -4.88 -1.19
C PHE A 499 1.70 -4.42 0.16
N GLU A 500 1.41 -5.36 1.07
CA GLU A 500 0.80 -5.06 2.37
C GLU A 500 1.39 -6.00 3.42
N ARG A 501 1.22 -5.65 4.70
CA ARG A 501 1.78 -6.40 5.84
C ARG A 501 1.10 -7.75 6.13
N TRP A 502 0.07 -8.12 5.37
CA TRP A 502 -0.79 -9.26 5.72
C TRP A 502 -0.13 -10.59 5.32
N SER A 503 0.12 -11.43 6.30
CA SER A 503 0.68 -12.76 6.13
C SER A 503 -0.39 -13.81 5.83
N GLN A 504 0.06 -15.00 5.42
CA GLN A 504 -0.83 -16.15 5.31
C GLN A 504 -1.41 -16.57 6.68
N HIS A 505 -0.65 -16.35 7.77
CA HIS A 505 -1.17 -16.55 9.11
C HIS A 505 -2.36 -15.61 9.36
N ASP A 506 -2.23 -14.32 9.06
CA ASP A 506 -3.33 -13.34 9.22
C ASP A 506 -4.56 -13.72 8.39
N TYR A 507 -4.35 -14.17 7.13
CA TYR A 507 -5.43 -14.62 6.26
C TYR A 507 -6.24 -15.77 6.89
N TYR A 508 -5.55 -16.81 7.37
CA TYR A 508 -6.23 -17.98 7.94
C TYR A 508 -6.78 -17.73 9.34
N SER A 509 -6.09 -16.96 10.18
CA SER A 509 -6.63 -16.52 11.47
C SER A 509 -7.91 -15.68 11.29
N PHE A 510 -7.97 -14.81 10.28
CA PHE A 510 -9.19 -14.07 9.97
C PHE A 510 -10.26 -14.99 9.33
N SER A 511 -9.86 -16.00 8.52
CA SER A 511 -10.77 -17.02 7.99
C SER A 511 -11.46 -17.86 9.07
N ALA A 512 -10.80 -18.05 10.22
CA ALA A 512 -11.30 -18.89 11.30
C ALA A 512 -12.63 -18.38 11.89
N PHE A 513 -12.95 -17.08 11.78
CA PHE A 513 -14.27 -16.53 12.09
C PHE A 513 -15.41 -17.20 11.31
N PHE A 514 -15.13 -17.74 10.14
CA PHE A 514 -16.12 -18.35 9.25
C PHE A 514 -16.08 -19.88 9.25
N SER A 515 -15.22 -20.49 10.07
CA SER A 515 -14.98 -21.95 10.13
C SER A 515 -16.17 -22.76 10.66
N ARG A 516 -17.07 -22.13 11.43
CA ARG A 516 -18.22 -22.77 12.08
C ARG A 516 -19.57 -22.41 11.45
N VAL A 517 -19.57 -21.87 10.24
CA VAL A 517 -20.79 -21.59 9.47
C VAL A 517 -21.37 -22.89 8.92
N GLY A 518 -22.42 -23.38 9.56
CA GLY A 518 -23.20 -24.54 9.14
C GLY A 518 -24.30 -24.18 8.14
N ARG A 519 -24.61 -25.13 7.24
CA ARG A 519 -25.69 -25.01 6.26
C ARG A 519 -26.62 -26.21 6.30
N LYS A 520 -27.92 -25.97 6.21
CA LYS A 520 -28.93 -27.01 6.06
C LYS A 520 -29.98 -26.58 5.04
N ASN A 521 -30.29 -27.44 4.08
CA ASN A 521 -31.37 -27.17 3.15
C ASN A 521 -32.71 -27.11 3.89
N GLY A 522 -33.65 -26.31 3.40
CA GLY A 522 -35.02 -26.27 3.92
C GLY A 522 -35.67 -27.66 3.95
N ILE A 523 -36.47 -27.94 4.98
CA ILE A 523 -37.21 -29.21 5.11
C ILE A 523 -38.46 -29.13 4.22
N ASN A 524 -38.77 -30.21 3.50
CA ASN A 524 -39.91 -30.32 2.56
C ASN A 524 -41.22 -29.74 3.14
N GLY A 525 -41.93 -28.95 2.33
CA GLY A 525 -43.36 -28.62 2.52
C GLY A 525 -43.67 -27.16 2.86
N LEU A 526 -42.71 -26.38 3.39
CA LEU A 526 -42.93 -24.98 3.82
C LEU A 526 -41.88 -23.97 3.32
N GLN A 527 -40.73 -24.44 2.82
CA GLN A 527 -39.64 -23.60 2.28
C GLN A 527 -39.13 -24.18 0.93
N PRO A 528 -38.76 -23.32 -0.04
CA PRO A 528 -38.06 -23.78 -1.24
C PRO A 528 -36.76 -24.50 -0.86
N ARG A 529 -36.46 -25.64 -1.47
CA ARG A 529 -35.25 -26.44 -1.17
C ARG A 529 -33.94 -25.66 -1.32
N ASP A 530 -33.96 -24.60 -2.14
CA ASP A 530 -32.79 -23.80 -2.46
C ASP A 530 -32.60 -22.59 -1.51
N GLU A 531 -33.47 -22.42 -0.52
CA GLU A 531 -33.28 -21.46 0.58
C GLU A 531 -32.64 -22.19 1.77
N GLN A 532 -31.31 -22.09 1.85
CA GLN A 532 -30.54 -22.72 2.92
C GLN A 532 -30.67 -21.94 4.23
N ARG A 533 -30.84 -22.67 5.33
CA ARG A 533 -30.68 -22.16 6.69
C ARG A 533 -29.20 -22.12 7.04
N ILE A 534 -28.75 -20.97 7.55
CA ILE A 534 -27.41 -20.78 8.11
C ILE A 534 -27.48 -20.92 9.62
N PHE A 535 -26.49 -21.55 10.24
CA PHE A 535 -26.43 -21.70 11.69
C PHE A 535 -24.99 -21.85 12.16
N HIS A 536 -24.74 -21.55 13.43
CA HIS A 536 -23.47 -21.88 14.08
C HIS A 536 -23.38 -23.39 14.33
N ASN A 537 -22.39 -24.05 13.73
CA ASN A 537 -22.07 -25.44 13.99
C ASN A 537 -21.12 -25.51 15.19
N ARG A 538 -21.64 -25.95 16.35
CA ARG A 538 -20.89 -25.98 17.62
C ARG A 538 -19.52 -26.63 17.47
N GLY A 539 -18.52 -26.00 18.09
CA GLY A 539 -17.13 -26.46 18.06
C GLY A 539 -16.15 -25.29 18.06
N GLU A 540 -14.89 -25.60 18.34
CA GLU A 540 -13.82 -24.60 18.39
C GLU A 540 -13.56 -23.99 17.01
N ALA A 541 -13.70 -22.68 16.86
CA ALA A 541 -13.46 -22.02 15.58
C ALA A 541 -11.97 -22.03 15.24
N VAL A 542 -11.60 -22.72 14.17
CA VAL A 542 -10.21 -22.79 13.70
C VAL A 542 -10.15 -22.87 12.19
N ALA A 543 -9.09 -22.32 11.59
CA ALA A 543 -8.76 -22.53 10.18
C ALA A 543 -7.37 -23.13 10.05
N ARG A 544 -7.24 -24.18 9.25
CA ARG A 544 -5.96 -24.82 9.01
C ARG A 544 -5.14 -24.00 8.03
N ASN A 545 -3.97 -23.53 8.43
CA ASN A 545 -3.00 -22.96 7.52
C ASN A 545 -2.39 -24.11 6.66
N PRO A 546 -2.59 -24.14 5.33
CA PRO A 546 -2.16 -25.24 4.49
C PRO A 546 -0.63 -25.37 4.39
N ARG A 547 0.12 -24.31 4.73
CA ARG A 547 1.57 -24.30 4.68
C ARG A 547 2.20 -24.84 5.96
N THR A 548 1.78 -24.33 7.12
CA THR A 548 2.34 -24.77 8.41
C THR A 548 1.64 -26.03 8.94
N GLY A 549 0.42 -26.31 8.47
CA GLY A 549 -0.43 -27.38 8.97
C GLY A 549 -1.13 -27.05 10.29
N GLU A 550 -0.83 -25.89 10.88
CA GLU A 550 -1.37 -25.41 12.17
C GLU A 550 -2.85 -25.03 12.06
N ASN A 551 -3.61 -25.28 13.13
CA ASN A 551 -4.99 -24.82 13.27
C ASN A 551 -4.98 -23.46 13.99
N LEU A 552 -5.29 -22.39 13.26
CA LEU A 552 -5.25 -21.03 13.75
C LEU A 552 -6.60 -20.60 14.35
N LYS A 553 -6.55 -19.90 15.47
CA LYS A 553 -7.71 -19.32 16.15
C LYS A 553 -8.18 -18.02 15.46
N PRO A 554 -9.44 -17.58 15.68
CA PRO A 554 -9.96 -16.35 15.10
C PRO A 554 -9.17 -15.14 15.58
N ALA A 555 -8.72 -14.30 14.65
CA ALA A 555 -8.05 -13.04 14.97
C ALA A 555 -8.45 -11.96 13.96
N GLY A 556 -8.75 -10.76 14.43
CA GLY A 556 -8.93 -9.60 13.56
C GLY A 556 -7.60 -9.22 12.89
N LEU A 557 -7.67 -8.58 11.72
CA LEU A 557 -6.46 -8.15 11.02
C LEU A 557 -5.64 -7.16 11.88
N GLY A 558 -4.41 -7.54 12.24
CA GLY A 558 -3.54 -6.78 13.13
C GLY A 558 -3.88 -6.89 14.62
N SER A 559 -4.70 -7.87 15.00
CA SER A 559 -5.06 -8.18 16.38
C SER A 559 -4.55 -9.57 16.78
N GLY A 560 -4.41 -9.81 18.09
CA GLY A 560 -4.09 -11.14 18.61
C GLY A 560 -5.25 -12.14 18.47
N PRO A 561 -4.98 -13.44 18.66
CA PRO A 561 -6.01 -14.47 18.65
C PRO A 561 -7.05 -14.25 19.76
N LEU A 562 -8.31 -14.54 19.44
CA LEU A 562 -9.44 -14.47 20.35
C LEU A 562 -9.77 -15.86 20.91
N GLU A 563 -10.07 -15.92 22.20
CA GLU A 563 -10.58 -17.12 22.86
C GLU A 563 -12.11 -17.12 22.79
N ILE A 564 -12.66 -17.95 21.89
CA ILE A 564 -14.11 -18.04 21.65
C ILE A 564 -14.57 -19.45 21.99
N GLY A 565 -15.50 -19.55 22.95
CA GLY A 565 -16.05 -20.83 23.40
C GLY A 565 -16.83 -21.57 22.29
N PRO A 566 -16.87 -22.92 22.30
CA PRO A 566 -17.50 -23.71 21.24
C PRO A 566 -18.99 -23.44 20.97
N ASP A 567 -19.71 -22.91 21.96
CA ASP A 567 -21.13 -22.58 21.87
C ASP A 567 -21.40 -21.16 21.36
N HIS A 568 -20.37 -20.32 21.23
CA HIS A 568 -20.48 -18.97 20.70
C HIS A 568 -20.19 -18.95 19.20
N ASP A 569 -21.01 -18.20 18.46
CA ASP A 569 -20.75 -17.93 17.04
C ASP A 569 -19.60 -16.92 16.96
N PRO A 570 -18.45 -17.28 16.38
CA PRO A 570 -17.28 -16.40 16.34
C PRO A 570 -17.52 -15.11 15.54
N ARG A 571 -18.58 -15.05 14.71
CA ARG A 571 -18.90 -13.88 13.88
C ARG A 571 -19.65 -12.76 14.63
N GLN A 572 -20.11 -13.03 15.86
CA GLN A 572 -20.88 -12.11 16.72
C GLN A 572 -19.98 -11.59 17.84
#